data_AF-A0A450WXX0-F1
#
_entry.id   AF-A0A450WXX0-F1
#
_cell.length_a   1.000
_cell.length_b   1.000
_cell.length_c   1.000
_cell.angle_alpha   90.00
_cell.angle_beta   90.00
_cell.angle_gamma   90.00
#
_symmetry.space_group_name_H-M   'P 1'
#
loop_
_entity.id
_entity.type
_entity.pdbx_description
1 polymer ?
#
loop_
_entity_poly.entity_id
_entity_poly.type
_entity_poly.pdbx_seq_one_letter_code
_entity_poly.pdbx_strand_id
1 'polypeptide(L)' 'MQIITPIASFIDNYIWQIRETDNPVAAFVDPGDANPVLLAVARSYSPIITAITRVASKK' A
#
# COMPACT_ATOMS: atom_id res chain seq x y z
N MET A 1 2.64 -6.85 15.61
CA MET A 1 2.11 -7.81 14.61
C MET A 1 2.00 -7.10 13.27
N GLN A 2 2.33 -7.74 12.15
CA GLN A 2 2.12 -7.14 10.83
C GLN A 2 0.76 -7.51 10.26
N ILE A 3 0.06 -6.54 9.68
CA ILE A 3 -1.24 -6.68 9.03
C ILE A 3 -1.05 -6.32 7.55
N ILE A 4 -1.49 -7.21 6.67
CA ILE A 4 -1.51 -7.01 5.23
C ILE A 4 -2.96 -6.82 4.80
N THR A 5 -3.25 -5.74 4.07
CA THR A 5 -4.60 -5.42 3.61
C THR A 5 -4.57 -5.10 2.11
N PRO A 6 -5.36 -5.81 1.29
CA PRO A 6 -5.53 -5.44 -0.12
C PRO A 6 -6.39 -4.18 -0.23
N ILE A 7 -5.96 -3.24 -1.06
CA ILE A 7 -6.75 -2.07 -1.45
C ILE A 7 -7.00 -2.15 -2.95
N ALA A 8 -8.26 -2.21 -3.35
CA ALA A 8 -8.63 -2.23 -4.76
C ALA A 8 -8.12 -0.98 -5.48
N SER A 9 -7.54 -1.15 -6.66
CA SER A 9 -7.06 -0.08 -7.52
C SER A 9 -7.37 -0.42 -8.98
N PHE A 10 -7.86 0.56 -9.73
CA PHE A 10 -8.39 0.35 -11.08
C PHE A 10 -9.44 -0.77 -11.13
N ILE A 11 -9.40 -1.61 -12.17
CA ILE A 11 -10.42 -2.62 -12.46
C ILE A 11 -10.00 -4.00 -11.93
N ASP A 12 -8.72 -4.34 -12.04
CA ASP A 12 -8.19 -5.69 -11.86
C ASP A 12 -6.93 -5.74 -10.98
N ASN A 13 -6.55 -4.63 -10.35
CA ASN A 13 -5.31 -4.52 -9.59
C ASN A 13 -5.55 -4.25 -8.10
N TYR A 14 -4.54 -4.57 -7.30
CA TYR A 14 -4.54 -4.31 -5.86
C TYR A 14 -3.25 -3.63 -5.46
N ILE A 15 -3.38 -2.65 -4.56
CA ILE A 15 -2.29 -2.07 -3.80
C ILE A 15 -2.23 -2.82 -2.48
N TRP A 16 -1.06 -3.34 -2.13
CA TRP A 16 -0.88 -3.99 -0.84
C TRP A 16 -0.46 -2.97 0.21
N GLN A 17 -1.30 -2.78 1.23
CA GLN A 17 -0.93 -2.06 2.43
C GLN A 17 -0.33 -3.04 3.43
N ILE A 18 0.89 -2.75 3.89
CA ILE A 18 1.56 -3.49 4.95
C ILE A 18 1.77 -2.53 6.11
N ARG A 19 1.21 -2.84 7.27
CA ARG A 19 1.32 -1.99 8.47
C ARG A 19 1.66 -2.83 9.69
N GLU A 20 2.28 -2.18 10.66
CA GLU A 20 2.44 -2.74 11.99
C GLU A 20 1.26 -2.33 12.87
N THR A 21 0.86 -3.19 13.82
CA THR A 21 -0.24 -2.90 14.76
C THR A 21 0.08 -1.73 15.69
N ASP A 22 1.34 -1.61 16.08
CA ASP A 22 1.78 -0.76 17.19
C ASP A 22 2.61 0.44 16.71
N ASN A 23 2.73 0.60 15.39
CA ASN A 23 3.52 1.64 14.76
C ASN A 23 2.66 2.29 13.65
N PRO A 24 2.57 3.63 13.62
CA PRO A 24 1.74 4.31 12.64
C PRO A 24 2.28 4.25 11.22
N VAL A 25 3.45 3.67 10.96
CA VAL A 25 4.01 3.55 9.61
C VAL A 25 3.29 2.46 8.80
N ALA A 26 2.94 2.79 7.56
CA ALA A 26 2.46 1.83 6.58
C ALA A 26 3.25 1.92 5.28
N ALA A 27 3.57 0.75 4.70
CA ALA A 27 4.12 0.62 3.36
C ALA A 27 3.00 0.30 2.37
N PHE A 28 3.05 0.93 1.19
CA PHE A 28 2.16 0.63 0.06
C PHE A 28 2.98 0.11 -1.11
N VAL A 29 2.57 -1.04 -1.65
CA VAL A 29 3.27 -1.75 -2.73
C VAL A 29 2.50 -1.57 -4.04
N ASP A 30 3.24 -1.23 -5.10
CA ASP A 30 2.75 -0.96 -6.46
C ASP A 30 1.50 -0.06 -6.52
N PRO A 31 1.57 1.16 -5.94
CA PRO A 31 0.46 2.10 -6.02
C PRO A 31 0.33 2.62 -7.46
N GLY A 32 -0.47 1.94 -8.27
CA GLY A 32 -0.77 2.37 -9.63
C GLY A 32 -1.69 3.61 -9.68
N ASP A 33 -2.47 3.84 -8.62
CA ASP A 33 -3.23 5.08 -8.37
C ASP A 33 -2.94 5.58 -6.94
N ALA A 34 -2.73 6.89 -6.80
CA ALA A 34 -2.49 7.54 -5.52
C ALA A 34 -3.78 7.74 -4.72
N ASN A 35 -4.95 7.86 -5.36
CA ASN A 35 -6.22 8.11 -4.68
C ASN A 35 -6.56 7.07 -3.59
N PRO A 36 -6.53 5.76 -3.86
CA PRO A 36 -6.78 4.74 -2.85
C PRO A 36 -5.76 4.78 -1.69
N VAL A 37 -4.49 5.12 -1.97
CA VAL A 37 -3.44 5.25 -0.94
C VAL A 37 -3.71 6.44 -0.02
N LEU A 38 -3.98 7.60 -0.60
CA LEU A 38 -4.26 8.83 0.15
C LEU A 38 -5.51 8.66 1.04
N LEU A 39 -6.54 8.00 0.54
CA LEU A 39 -7.74 7.70 1.32
C LEU A 39 -7.46 6.77 2.51
N ALA A 40 -6.63 5.73 2.32
CA ALA A 40 -6.24 4.83 3.39
C ALA A 40 -5.41 5.56 4.46
N VAL A 41 -4.51 6.45 4.06
CA VAL A 41 -3.66 7.24 4.96
C VAL A 41 -4.48 8.23 5.77
N ALA A 42 -5.41 8.94 5.14
CA ALA A 42 -6.30 9.89 5.81
C ALA A 42 -7.16 9.23 6.91
N ARG A 43 -7.48 7.94 6.76
CA ARG A 43 -8.25 7.18 7.76
C ARG A 43 -7.44 6.71 8.96
N SER A 44 -6.12 6.57 8.81
CA SER A 44 -5.26 5.95 9.83
C SER A 44 -4.20 6.88 10.44
N TYR A 45 -4.09 8.13 9.96
CA TYR A 45 -3.07 9.09 10.39
C TYR A 45 -1.63 8.55 10.28
N SER A 46 -1.38 7.72 9.27
CA SER A 46 -0.14 6.98 9.10
C SER A 46 0.86 7.71 8.20
N PRO A 47 2.12 7.98 8.61
CA PRO A 47 3.17 8.38 7.67
C PRO A 47 3.40 7.31 6.59
N ILE A 48 3.56 7.77 5.35
CA ILE A 48 3.67 6.93 4.15
C ILE A 48 5.13 6.59 3.86
N ILE A 49 5.43 5.30 3.68
CA ILE A 49 6.63 4.85 2.97
C ILE A 49 6.15 4.20 1.66
N THR A 50 6.54 4.78 0.52
CA THR A 50 6.22 4.21 -0.80
C THR A 50 7.34 3.25 -1.21
N ALA A 51 7.01 1.99 -1.44
CA ALA A 51 7.92 1.01 -2.05
C ALA A 51 7.51 0.81 -3.52
N ILE A 52 8.39 1.14 -4.45
CA ILE A 52 8.19 0.88 -5.89
C ILE A 52 8.79 -0.50 -6.20
N THR A 53 7.98 -1.51 -6.49
CA THR A 53 8.47 -2.84 -6.88
C THR A 53 8.22 -3.07 -8.36
N ARG A 54 9.21 -2.71 -9.18
CA ARG A 54 9.29 -3.29 -10.53
C ARG A 54 9.90 -4.69 -10.41
N VAL A 55 9.07 -5.73 -10.30
CA VAL A 55 9.54 -7.09 -10.62
C VAL A 55 9.62 -7.16 -12.14
N ALA A 56 10.78 -6.84 -12.70
CA ALA A 56 11.06 -7.17 -14.09
C ALA A 56 10.90 -8.70 -14.22
N SER A 57 9.94 -9.14 -15.05
CA SER A 57 9.80 -10.55 -15.42
C SER A 57 11.17 -11.05 -15.86
N LYS A 58 11.73 -12.03 -15.14
CA LYS A 58 12.78 -12.86 -15.75
C LYS A 58 12.08 -13.91 -16.59
N LYS A 59 12.24 -13.71 -17.90
CA LYS A 59 11.83 -14.53 -19.05
C LYS A 59 10.46 -14.18 -19.63
#